data_AF-A0A8C9XV94-F1
#
_entry.id   AF-A0A8C9XV94-F1
#
_cell.length_a   1.000
_cell.length_b   1.000
_cell.length_c   1.000
_cell.angle_alpha   90.00
_cell.angle_beta   90.00
_cell.angle_gamma   90.00
#
_symmetry.space_group_name_H-M   'P 1'
#
loop_
_entity.id
_entity.type
_entity.pdbx_description
1 polymer ?
#
loop_
_entity_poly.entity_id
_entity_poly.type
_entity_poly.pdbx_seq_one_letter_code
_entity_poly.pdbx_strand_id
1 'polypeptide(L)'
;KYYKIIITQLKKLDEITLSHFVSSSCYLLSAESGSWEKGRQYCRDRGADLMVIDSSEEQTFLSKFIKQNARYWIGLTDRDEEGTWKWVDGTPLTLKNWRRGQPDNGGGDPQWGEEDCAHIGPYTAEWNDRSCISVMYWICEKKLGESGCCSSKRSEFRV
;
A
#
# COMPACT_ATOMS: atom_id res chain seq x y z
N LYS A 1 -0.73 3.65 -41.62
CA LYS A 1 -1.86 4.11 -40.78
C LYS A 1 -2.12 3.16 -39.60
N TYR A 2 -2.38 1.86 -39.82
CA TYR A 2 -2.63 0.83 -38.79
C TYR A 2 -1.71 0.88 -37.56
N TYR A 3 -0.38 0.85 -37.75
CA TYR A 3 0.59 0.90 -36.63
C TYR A 3 0.40 2.08 -35.65
N LYS A 4 -0.07 3.23 -36.14
CA LYS A 4 -0.30 4.42 -35.30
C LYS A 4 -1.55 4.24 -34.42
N ILE A 5 -2.55 3.48 -34.88
CA ILE A 5 -3.78 3.16 -34.12
C ILE A 5 -3.47 2.15 -33.00
N ILE A 6 -2.66 1.13 -33.30
CA ILE A 6 -2.24 0.11 -32.31
C ILE A 6 -1.47 0.77 -31.16
N ILE A 7 -0.48 1.61 -31.46
CA ILE A 7 0.29 2.34 -30.43
C ILE A 7 -0.62 3.27 -29.60
N THR A 8 -1.64 3.90 -30.19
CA THR A 8 -2.56 4.76 -29.44
C THR A 8 -3.57 3.99 -28.59
N GLN A 9 -3.98 2.77 -28.98
CA GLN A 9 -4.81 1.92 -28.12
C GLN A 9 -4.01 1.24 -27.00
N LEU A 10 -2.76 0.83 -27.24
CA LEU A 10 -1.86 0.38 -26.16
C LEU A 10 -1.69 1.51 -25.13
N LYS A 11 -1.35 2.72 -25.57
CA LYS A 11 -1.28 3.92 -24.70
C LYS A 11 -2.59 4.32 -24.00
N LYS A 12 -3.72 3.71 -24.35
CA LYS A 12 -5.02 3.90 -23.69
C LYS A 12 -5.44 2.70 -22.82
N LEU A 13 -4.68 1.61 -22.88
CA LEU A 13 -4.72 0.46 -21.96
C LEU A 13 -3.63 0.60 -20.87
N ASP A 14 -2.58 1.38 -21.14
CA ASP A 14 -1.45 1.66 -20.23
C ASP A 14 -1.80 2.54 -19.01
N GLU A 15 -3.02 3.08 -18.89
CA GLU A 15 -3.47 3.82 -17.68
C GLU A 15 -3.79 2.89 -16.50
N ILE A 16 -3.81 1.56 -16.70
CA ILE A 16 -3.87 0.57 -15.61
C ILE A 16 -2.45 0.27 -15.10
N THR A 17 -1.92 1.27 -14.38
CA THR A 17 -0.89 1.21 -13.32
C THR A 17 0.12 0.06 -13.34
N LEU A 18 1.35 0.37 -13.80
CA LEU A 18 2.64 -0.28 -13.50
C LEU A 18 2.63 -1.45 -12.48
N SER A 19 2.34 -2.68 -12.93
CA SER A 19 2.61 -3.89 -12.16
C SER A 19 4.08 -4.28 -12.25
N HIS A 20 4.91 -3.79 -11.32
CA HIS A 20 6.26 -4.32 -11.11
C HIS A 20 6.19 -5.59 -10.26
N PHE A 21 6.80 -6.68 -10.74
CA PHE A 21 6.99 -7.89 -9.95
C PHE A 21 8.17 -7.69 -8.98
N VAL A 22 7.86 -7.61 -7.69
CA VAL A 22 8.83 -7.66 -6.59
C VAL A 22 8.28 -8.66 -5.57
N SER A 23 9.12 -9.57 -5.08
CA SER A 23 8.77 -10.63 -4.13
C SER A 23 7.62 -11.59 -4.55
N SER A 24 7.29 -11.66 -5.84
CA SER A 24 6.08 -12.36 -6.32
C SER A 24 4.76 -11.79 -5.78
N SER A 25 4.69 -10.46 -5.62
CA SER A 25 3.47 -9.74 -5.26
C SER A 25 3.04 -8.73 -6.33
N CYS A 26 1.74 -8.41 -6.33
CA CYS A 26 1.14 -7.34 -7.12
C CYS A 26 0.82 -6.14 -6.24
N TYR A 27 1.16 -4.94 -6.68
CA TYR A 27 0.97 -3.71 -5.92
C TYR A 27 0.01 -2.75 -6.63
N LEU A 28 -0.87 -2.09 -5.87
CA LEU A 28 -1.80 -1.08 -6.38
C LEU A 28 -1.78 0.15 -5.49
N LEU A 29 -1.41 1.31 -6.05
CA LEU A 29 -1.63 2.60 -5.40
C LEU A 29 -3.10 3.00 -5.55
N SER A 30 -3.71 3.50 -4.48
CA SER A 30 -5.08 4.00 -4.56
C SER A 30 -5.18 5.29 -5.37
N ALA A 31 -6.31 5.46 -6.05
CA ALA A 31 -6.70 6.73 -6.69
C ALA A 31 -7.52 7.62 -5.73
N GLU A 32 -8.08 7.03 -4.68
CA GLU A 32 -8.82 7.72 -3.62
C GLU A 32 -8.08 7.67 -2.27
N SER A 33 -8.54 8.48 -1.32
CA SER A 33 -7.97 8.60 0.02
C SER A 33 -9.01 8.42 1.13
N GLY A 34 -8.53 8.31 2.37
CA GLY A 34 -9.34 8.10 3.58
C GLY A 34 -8.54 7.47 4.71
N SER A 35 -9.25 6.92 5.70
CA SER A 35 -8.67 6.24 6.86
C SER A 35 -7.98 4.93 6.50
N TRP A 36 -7.18 4.42 7.43
CA TRP A 36 -6.49 3.15 7.30
C TRP A 36 -7.47 1.98 7.11
N GLU A 37 -8.59 1.96 7.85
CA GLU A 37 -9.65 0.93 7.69
C GLU A 37 -10.28 0.98 6.30
N LYS A 38 -10.56 2.18 5.78
CA LYS A 38 -11.10 2.34 4.43
C LYS A 38 -10.14 1.77 3.39
N GLY A 39 -8.85 2.07 3.53
CA GLY A 39 -7.81 1.51 2.66
C GLY A 39 -7.72 0.00 2.74
N ARG A 40 -7.75 -0.56 3.95
CA ARG A 40 -7.75 -2.01 4.18
C ARG A 40 -8.96 -2.70 3.57
N GLN A 41 -10.15 -2.14 3.76
CA GLN A 41 -11.38 -2.67 3.16
C GLN A 41 -11.31 -2.62 1.63
N TYR A 42 -10.88 -1.50 1.04
CA TYR A 42 -10.71 -1.35 -0.40
C TYR A 42 -9.78 -2.44 -1.00
N CYS A 43 -8.69 -2.77 -0.31
CA CYS A 43 -7.79 -3.83 -0.75
C CYS A 43 -8.44 -5.22 -0.62
N ARG A 44 -9.12 -5.49 0.49
CA ARG A 44 -9.84 -6.75 0.76
C ARG A 44 -10.94 -7.04 -0.25
N ASP A 45 -11.70 -6.02 -0.65
CA ASP A 45 -12.72 -6.11 -1.71
C ASP A 45 -12.16 -6.53 -3.07
N ARG A 46 -10.82 -6.48 -3.25
CA ARG A 46 -10.09 -6.87 -4.47
C ARG A 46 -9.30 -8.18 -4.31
N GLY A 47 -9.45 -8.87 -3.18
CA GLY A 47 -8.67 -10.07 -2.85
C GLY A 47 -7.19 -9.77 -2.64
N ALA A 48 -6.91 -8.67 -1.95
CA ALA A 48 -5.62 -8.15 -1.51
C ALA A 48 -5.74 -7.73 -0.02
N ASP A 49 -4.66 -7.24 0.60
CA ASP A 49 -4.73 -6.49 1.87
C ASP A 49 -3.85 -5.22 1.74
N LEU A 50 -3.70 -4.42 2.79
CA LEU A 50 -2.69 -3.35 2.79
C LEU A 50 -1.28 -3.95 2.68
N MET A 51 -0.38 -3.23 2.02
CA MET A 51 0.96 -3.74 1.73
C MET A 51 1.77 -4.09 2.98
N VAL A 52 2.33 -5.29 2.98
CA VAL A 52 3.35 -5.75 3.91
C VAL A 52 4.73 -5.42 3.32
N ILE A 53 5.70 -5.09 4.18
CA ILE A 53 7.09 -4.83 3.77
C ILE A 53 7.97 -5.80 4.53
N ASP A 54 8.10 -7.02 3.99
CA ASP A 54 8.87 -8.11 4.61
C ASP A 54 10.28 -8.26 4.03
N SER A 55 10.59 -7.56 2.94
CA SER A 55 11.91 -7.56 2.28
C SER A 55 12.55 -6.17 2.10
N SER A 56 13.88 -6.13 2.01
CA SER A 56 14.65 -4.92 1.70
C SER A 56 14.42 -4.44 0.25
N GLU A 57 14.07 -5.40 -0.60
CA GLU A 57 13.76 -5.29 -2.01
C GLU A 57 12.42 -4.55 -2.21
N GLU A 58 11.39 -4.89 -1.44
CA GLU A 58 10.11 -4.16 -1.38
C GLU A 58 10.29 -2.73 -0.89
N GLN A 59 11.05 -2.53 0.19
CA GLN A 59 11.37 -1.20 0.69
C GLN A 59 12.08 -0.35 -0.38
N THR A 60 13.05 -0.93 -1.08
CA THR A 60 13.78 -0.27 -2.16
C THR A 60 12.88 0.02 -3.36
N PHE A 61 11.99 -0.91 -3.71
CA PHE A 61 10.99 -0.73 -4.75
C PHE A 61 10.02 0.42 -4.43
N LEU A 62 9.52 0.49 -3.20
CA LEU A 62 8.58 1.52 -2.75
C LEU A 62 9.10 2.93 -2.98
N SER A 63 10.40 3.18 -2.73
CA SER A 63 11.05 4.48 -2.99
C SER A 63 10.92 5.00 -4.43
N LYS A 64 10.66 4.11 -5.40
CA LYS A 64 10.47 4.42 -6.83
C LYS A 64 9.01 4.32 -7.27
N PHE A 65 8.20 3.56 -6.53
CA PHE A 65 6.80 3.28 -6.86
C PHE A 65 5.85 4.39 -6.40
N ILE A 66 6.07 4.94 -5.20
CA ILE A 66 5.17 5.96 -4.61
C ILE A 66 5.32 7.34 -5.27
N LYS A 67 4.23 8.10 -5.38
CA LYS A 67 4.26 9.47 -5.92
C LYS A 67 4.93 10.44 -4.91
N GLN A 68 5.87 11.26 -5.39
CA GLN A 68 6.67 12.20 -4.60
C GLN A 68 5.91 13.33 -3.86
N ASN A 69 4.58 13.41 -3.98
CA ASN A 69 3.74 14.43 -3.32
C ASN A 69 2.57 13.81 -2.54
N ALA A 70 2.69 12.54 -2.12
CA ALA A 70 1.63 11.81 -1.43
C ALA A 70 2.17 10.92 -0.31
N ARG A 71 1.32 10.66 0.68
CA ARG A 71 1.53 9.65 1.73
C ARG A 71 0.57 8.48 1.50
N TYR A 72 1.00 7.28 1.85
CA TYR A 72 0.21 6.07 1.66
C TYR A 72 0.21 5.21 2.93
N TRP A 73 -0.96 4.80 3.38
CA TRP A 73 -1.11 3.75 4.39
C TRP A 73 -0.46 2.44 3.92
N ILE A 74 0.23 1.79 4.85
CA ILE A 74 0.78 0.44 4.71
C ILE A 74 0.16 -0.46 5.79
N GLY A 75 0.33 -1.77 5.65
CA GLY A 75 -0.31 -2.77 6.51
C GLY A 75 0.33 -2.96 7.88
N LEU A 76 0.95 -1.94 8.46
CA LEU A 76 1.64 -2.02 9.75
C LEU A 76 0.89 -1.21 10.81
N THR A 77 0.59 -1.83 11.95
CA THR A 77 -0.24 -1.27 13.03
C THR A 77 0.09 -1.91 14.39
N ASP A 78 -0.09 -1.17 15.48
CA ASP A 78 0.02 -1.64 16.87
C ASP A 78 -1.28 -1.47 17.68
N ARG A 79 -2.42 -1.22 17.01
CA ARG A 79 -3.78 -1.08 17.60
C ARG A 79 -4.23 -2.16 18.59
N ASP A 80 -3.63 -3.34 18.55
CA ASP A 80 -3.92 -4.42 19.49
C ASP A 80 -3.24 -4.21 20.86
N GLU A 81 -2.05 -3.59 20.85
CA GLU A 81 -1.14 -3.43 21.99
C GLU A 81 -0.06 -2.38 21.64
N GLU A 82 -0.20 -1.17 22.19
CA GLU A 82 0.70 -0.02 22.02
C GLU A 82 2.19 -0.41 22.00
N GLY A 83 2.92 0.04 20.97
CA GLY A 83 4.33 -0.26 20.76
C GLY A 83 4.62 -1.66 20.20
N THR A 84 3.62 -2.54 20.09
CA THR A 84 3.76 -3.92 19.58
C THR A 84 3.25 -4.04 18.15
N TRP A 85 4.03 -3.47 17.23
CA TRP A 85 3.74 -3.38 15.80
C TRP A 85 3.70 -4.74 15.09
N LYS A 86 2.60 -4.97 14.36
CA LYS A 86 2.29 -6.20 13.60
C LYS A 86 1.83 -5.87 12.19
N TRP A 87 2.09 -6.77 11.25
CA TRP A 87 1.57 -6.67 9.89
C TRP A 87 0.13 -7.20 9.77
N VAL A 88 -0.63 -6.70 8.79
CA VAL A 88 -2.01 -7.11 8.50
C VAL A 88 -2.18 -8.58 8.12
N ASP A 89 -1.11 -9.27 7.72
CA ASP A 89 -1.07 -10.72 7.46
C ASP A 89 -0.71 -11.56 8.70
N GLY A 90 -0.46 -10.91 9.84
CA GLY A 90 -0.09 -11.53 11.12
C GLY A 90 1.42 -11.79 11.28
N THR A 91 2.25 -11.42 10.31
CA THR A 91 3.71 -11.56 10.44
C THR A 91 4.30 -10.53 11.43
N PRO A 92 5.36 -10.89 12.18
CA PRO A 92 6.02 -9.98 13.11
C PRO A 92 6.88 -8.94 12.37
N LEU A 93 7.04 -7.75 12.97
CA LEU A 93 7.89 -6.70 12.41
C LEU A 93 9.39 -7.04 12.55
N THR A 94 9.99 -7.57 11.48
CA THR A 94 11.43 -7.90 11.41
C THR A 94 12.28 -6.75 10.87
N LEU A 95 11.80 -6.02 9.87
CA LEU A 95 12.43 -4.84 9.30
C LEU A 95 12.02 -3.57 10.05
N LYS A 96 12.90 -2.57 10.11
CA LYS A 96 12.66 -1.30 10.80
C LYS A 96 13.16 -0.12 9.95
N ASN A 97 12.32 0.35 9.03
CA ASN A 97 12.59 1.55 8.23
C ASN A 97 11.80 2.76 8.75
N TRP A 98 11.58 2.83 10.07
CA TRP A 98 11.02 4.01 10.71
C TRP A 98 11.88 5.25 10.46
N ARG A 99 11.22 6.37 10.16
CA ARG A 99 11.88 7.67 10.10
C ARG A 99 12.53 7.96 11.45
N ARG A 100 13.68 8.62 11.46
CA ARG A 100 14.38 8.97 12.71
C ARG A 100 13.44 9.63 13.72
N GLY A 101 13.28 8.97 14.87
CA GLY A 101 12.41 9.43 15.95
C GLY A 101 10.98 8.90 15.88
N GLN A 102 10.68 7.90 15.05
CA GLN A 102 9.38 7.22 14.98
C GLN A 102 9.52 5.71 15.32
N PRO A 103 8.44 5.01 15.71
CA PRO A 103 7.14 5.59 16.05
C PRO A 103 7.23 6.45 17.32
N ASP A 104 6.43 7.53 17.40
CA ASP A 104 6.41 8.45 18.56
C ASP A 104 5.03 8.59 19.23
N ASN A 105 4.00 7.94 18.69
CA ASN A 105 2.62 8.01 19.14
C ASN A 105 2.12 9.46 19.32
N GLY A 106 2.43 10.34 18.36
CA GLY A 106 2.09 11.76 18.43
C GLY A 106 2.83 12.51 19.56
N GLY A 107 3.92 11.93 20.08
CA GLY A 107 4.62 12.36 21.29
C GLY A 107 3.93 11.95 22.61
N GLY A 108 2.92 11.08 22.56
CA GLY A 108 2.08 10.71 23.71
C GLY A 108 1.20 11.83 24.24
N ASP A 109 0.99 12.91 23.45
CA ASP A 109 0.16 14.05 23.83
C ASP A 109 -1.34 13.75 23.54
N PRO A 110 -2.21 13.75 24.55
CA PRO A 110 -3.65 13.49 24.39
C PRO A 110 -4.37 14.42 23.40
N GLN A 111 -3.76 15.56 23.02
CA GLN A 111 -4.29 16.46 22.00
C GLN A 111 -4.27 15.87 20.58
N TRP A 112 -3.29 15.03 20.25
CA TRP A 112 -3.16 14.43 18.93
C TRP A 112 -3.84 13.07 18.83
N GLY A 113 -4.07 12.41 19.98
CA GLY A 113 -4.62 11.07 20.07
C GLY A 113 -3.60 10.00 19.70
N GLU A 114 -4.04 8.75 19.77
CA GLU A 114 -3.20 7.57 19.49
C GLU A 114 -2.90 7.46 17.98
N GLU A 115 -1.66 7.11 17.62
CA GLU A 115 -1.13 7.11 16.24
C GLU A 115 -0.86 5.70 15.66
N ASP A 116 -1.73 4.74 15.97
CA ASP A 116 -1.52 3.29 15.79
C ASP A 116 -1.38 2.73 14.35
N CYS A 117 -1.27 3.56 13.33
CA CYS A 117 -1.28 3.16 11.92
C CYS A 117 -0.09 3.73 11.15
N ALA A 118 0.68 2.87 10.49
CA ALA A 118 1.85 3.32 9.75
C ALA A 118 1.53 3.75 8.31
N HIS A 119 2.21 4.81 7.86
CA HIS A 119 2.23 5.26 6.48
C HIS A 119 3.67 5.44 5.96
N ILE A 120 3.82 5.46 4.64
CA ILE A 120 5.06 5.76 3.94
C ILE A 120 5.03 7.14 3.28
N GLY A 121 6.16 7.86 3.30
CA GLY A 121 6.30 9.23 2.80
C GLY A 121 7.24 9.39 1.58
N PRO A 122 7.13 10.50 0.84
CA PRO A 122 7.66 10.61 -0.52
C PRO A 122 9.17 10.84 -0.68
N TYR A 123 9.90 11.18 0.38
CA TYR A 123 11.31 11.61 0.28
C TYR A 123 12.32 10.50 0.51
N THR A 124 12.14 9.74 1.59
CA THR A 124 13.08 8.70 2.04
C THR A 124 12.48 7.30 1.98
N ALA A 125 11.19 7.18 1.68
CA ALA A 125 10.40 5.95 1.83
C ALA A 125 10.41 5.38 3.27
N GLU A 126 10.85 6.16 4.26
CA GLU A 126 10.76 5.80 5.67
C GLU A 126 9.31 5.83 6.16
N TRP A 127 9.05 5.05 7.20
CA TRP A 127 7.74 4.89 7.81
C TRP A 127 7.49 5.93 8.91
N ASN A 128 6.23 6.28 9.07
CA ASN A 128 5.72 7.15 10.12
C ASN A 128 4.43 6.54 10.66
N ASP A 129 4.25 6.57 11.96
CA ASP A 129 2.98 6.33 12.62
C ASP A 129 2.07 7.55 12.46
N ARG A 130 0.75 7.35 12.48
CA ARG A 130 -0.25 8.41 12.42
C ARG A 130 -1.61 7.90 12.87
N SER A 131 -2.41 8.77 13.49
CA SER A 131 -3.80 8.47 13.85
C SER A 131 -4.57 7.89 12.65
N CYS A 132 -5.10 6.68 12.82
CA CYS A 132 -5.67 5.82 11.77
C CYS A 132 -6.80 6.48 10.96
N ILE A 133 -7.51 7.45 11.54
CA ILE A 133 -8.58 8.20 10.88
C ILE A 133 -8.07 9.28 9.89
N SER A 134 -6.76 9.53 9.84
CA SER A 134 -6.15 10.50 8.92
C SER A 134 -6.45 10.18 7.45
N VAL A 135 -6.60 11.21 6.62
CA VAL A 135 -6.91 11.03 5.19
C VAL A 135 -5.63 10.88 4.38
N MET A 136 -5.30 9.65 3.97
CA MET A 136 -4.17 9.35 3.09
C MET A 136 -4.58 8.42 1.95
N TYR A 137 -3.73 8.29 0.94
CA TYR A 137 -3.83 7.20 -0.04
C TYR A 137 -3.42 5.88 0.63
N TRP A 138 -3.43 4.77 -0.08
CA TRP A 138 -2.94 3.48 0.42
C TRP A 138 -2.30 2.64 -0.67
N ILE A 139 -1.53 1.64 -0.25
CA ILE A 139 -0.93 0.63 -1.14
C ILE A 139 -1.57 -0.70 -0.81
N CYS A 140 -2.24 -1.32 -1.78
CA CYS A 140 -2.67 -2.71 -1.68
C CYS A 140 -1.56 -3.63 -2.17
N GLU A 141 -1.43 -4.78 -1.52
CA GLU A 141 -0.58 -5.89 -1.96
C GLU A 141 -1.41 -7.17 -2.12
N LYS A 142 -1.12 -7.91 -3.19
CA LYS A 142 -1.59 -9.28 -3.40
C LYS A 142 -0.42 -10.22 -3.67
N LYS A 143 -0.07 -11.05 -2.69
CA LYS A 143 0.89 -12.16 -2.84
C LYS A 143 0.36 -13.15 -3.91
N LEU A 144 1.23 -13.59 -4.82
CA LEU A 144 0.85 -14.44 -5.95
C LEU A 144 0.79 -15.91 -5.58
N GLY A 145 -0.33 -16.55 -5.94
CA GLY A 145 -0.40 -18.00 -6.19
C GLY A 145 -0.29 -18.30 -7.68
N GLU A 146 -0.70 -19.50 -8.09
CA GLU A 146 -0.65 -19.97 -9.50
C GLU A 146 -1.45 -19.11 -10.51
N SER A 147 -2.30 -18.20 -10.03
CA SER A 147 -3.01 -17.22 -10.85
C SER A 147 -2.48 -15.80 -10.61
N GLY A 148 -1.78 -15.26 -11.61
CA GLY A 148 -1.07 -13.97 -11.59
C GLY A 148 -1.92 -12.71 -11.36
N CYS A 149 -1.25 -11.54 -11.44
CA CYS A 149 -1.82 -10.21 -11.14
C CYS A 149 -3.05 -9.80 -11.99
N CYS A 150 -3.34 -10.52 -13.08
CA CYS A 150 -4.57 -10.38 -13.85
C CYS A 150 -5.42 -11.65 -13.78
N SER A 151 -6.26 -11.73 -12.76
CA SER A 151 -7.35 -12.70 -12.66
C SER A 151 -8.69 -12.00 -12.36
N SER A 152 -8.98 -10.94 -13.12
CA SER A 152 -10.35 -10.46 -13.27
C SER A 152 -11.18 -11.55 -13.94
N LYS A 153 -11.92 -12.34 -13.14
CA LYS A 153 -12.95 -13.22 -13.69
C LYS A 153 -13.94 -12.34 -14.45
N ARG A 154 -13.94 -12.49 -15.77
CA ARG A 154 -14.90 -11.90 -16.70
C ARG A 154 -16.28 -12.53 -16.43
N SER A 155 -16.97 -12.05 -15.39
CA SER A 155 -18.23 -12.60 -14.90
C SER A 155 -19.40 -11.62 -15.01
N GLU A 156 -19.39 -10.77 -16.04
CA GLU A 156 -20.60 -10.15 -16.58
C GLU A 156 -20.73 -10.48 -18.08
N PHE A 157 -20.92 -11.78 -18.35
CA PHE A 157 -21.75 -12.18 -19.49
C PHE A 157 -23.20 -12.13 -19.04
N ARG A 158 -23.93 -11.11 -19.46
CA ARG A 158 -25.36 -11.23 -19.77
C ARG A 158 -25.54 -10.86 -21.24
N VAL A 159 -26.40 -11.64 -21.89
CA VAL A 159 -26.79 -11.51 -23.30
C VAL A 159 -27.64 -10.26 -23.48
#